data_AF-A0A6I2GIT1-F1
#
_entry.id   AF-A0A6I2GIT1-F1
#
_cell.length_a   1.000
_cell.length_b   1.000
_cell.length_c   1.000
_cell.angle_alpha   90.00
_cell.angle_beta   90.00
_cell.angle_gamma   90.00
#
_symmetry.space_group_name_H-M   'P 1'
#
loop_
_entity.id
_entity.type
_entity.pdbx_description
1 polymer ?
#
loop_
_entity_poly.entity_id
_entity_poly.type
_entity_poly.pdbx_seq_one_letter_code
_entity_poly.pdbx_strand_id
1 'polypeptide(L)'
;MFTIDPRYRGLPTTREQVASLHQSINSPHVAIPGKAAGPAQAFIVGLRVAAGLRVFVYLYLGETADCAVYVSDAGAVPAARYADEEGEALAFVESLGFMMDDARFRTLPPAQQDELLRTLPAFLKDPSLVAPGKAPRSRAEEKRSAAAQLGRLLASF
;
A
#
# COMPACT_ATOMS: atom_id res chain seq x y z
N MET A 1 18.70 -1.98 0.68
CA MET A 1 18.31 -0.77 1.44
C MET A 1 17.29 0.01 0.62
N PHE A 2 16.34 0.66 1.28
CA PHE A 2 15.28 1.45 0.64
C PHE A 2 15.56 2.95 0.76
N THR A 3 15.48 3.67 -0.36
CA THR A 3 15.71 5.12 -0.41
C THR A 3 14.55 5.82 -1.12
N ILE A 4 14.25 7.07 -0.71
CA ILE A 4 13.19 7.87 -1.35
C ILE A 4 13.63 8.23 -2.77
N ASP A 5 12.76 7.96 -3.74
CA ASP A 5 12.93 8.40 -5.11
C ASP A 5 11.85 9.43 -5.47
N PRO A 6 12.19 10.74 -5.52
CA PRO A 6 11.22 11.81 -5.70
C PRO A 6 10.60 11.84 -7.10
N ARG A 7 11.10 11.02 -8.04
CA ARG A 7 10.52 10.89 -9.39
C ARG A 7 9.17 10.16 -9.35
N TYR A 8 8.90 9.38 -8.30
CA TYR A 8 7.64 8.67 -8.14
C TYR A 8 6.70 9.43 -7.19
N ARG A 9 5.48 9.64 -7.67
CA ARG A 9 4.35 10.20 -6.92
C ARG A 9 3.15 9.24 -6.91
N GLY A 10 3.38 8.03 -7.38
CA GLY A 10 2.38 7.07 -7.80
C GLY A 10 3.02 5.98 -8.65
N LEU A 11 2.37 4.82 -8.71
CA LEU A 11 2.81 3.64 -9.44
C LEU A 11 1.73 3.20 -10.45
N PRO A 12 1.39 4.03 -11.46
CA PRO A 12 0.39 3.68 -12.45
C PRO A 12 0.79 2.41 -13.19
N THR A 13 -0.11 1.42 -13.22
CA THR A 13 0.19 0.06 -13.66
C THR A 13 -1.07 -0.65 -14.16
N THR A 14 -0.91 -1.77 -14.86
CA THR A 14 -2.00 -2.70 -15.19
C THR A 14 -2.06 -3.88 -14.22
N ARG A 15 -3.16 -4.64 -14.25
CA ARG A 15 -3.30 -5.87 -13.43
C ARG A 15 -2.22 -6.90 -13.74
N GLU A 16 -1.80 -7.01 -15.00
CA GLU A 16 -0.81 -7.98 -15.45
C GLU A 16 0.57 -7.65 -14.86
N GLN A 17 0.83 -6.37 -14.61
CA GLN A 17 2.08 -5.90 -14.04
C GLN A 17 2.17 -6.11 -12.53
N VAL A 18 1.08 -6.02 -11.75
CA VAL A 18 1.14 -6.14 -10.28
C VAL A 18 1.46 -7.56 -9.81
N ALA A 19 2.69 -7.87 -9.43
CA ALA A 19 3.12 -9.18 -8.94
C ALA A 19 2.56 -9.51 -7.55
N SER A 20 2.65 -8.57 -6.60
CA SER A 20 2.09 -8.68 -5.25
C SER A 20 1.67 -7.30 -4.72
N LEU A 21 0.84 -7.30 -3.69
CA LEU A 21 0.37 -6.10 -3.01
C LEU A 21 0.18 -6.42 -1.52
N HIS A 22 0.93 -5.72 -0.67
CA HIS A 22 0.67 -5.69 0.77
C HIS A 22 0.16 -4.32 1.15
N GLN A 23 -0.75 -4.27 2.12
CA GLN A 23 -1.32 -3.04 2.64
C GLN A 23 -1.23 -3.00 4.16
N SER A 24 -0.93 -1.83 4.71
CA SER A 24 -0.92 -1.67 6.16
C SER A 24 -2.33 -1.81 6.74
N ILE A 25 -2.44 -2.50 7.87
CA ILE A 25 -3.69 -2.63 8.63
C ILE A 25 -3.78 -1.65 9.80
N ASN A 26 -2.70 -0.93 10.06
CA ASN A 26 -2.61 0.20 10.98
C ASN A 26 -2.09 1.46 10.26
N SER A 27 -2.08 2.57 10.98
CA SER A 27 -1.57 3.86 10.49
C SER A 27 -0.71 4.56 11.55
N PRO A 28 0.53 4.09 11.79
CA PRO A 28 1.45 4.73 12.73
C PRO A 28 1.77 6.16 12.29
N HIS A 29 2.13 7.00 13.26
CA HIS A 29 2.73 8.30 12.98
C HIS A 29 4.18 8.13 12.52
N VAL A 30 4.49 8.64 11.34
CA VAL A 30 5.84 8.57 10.75
C VAL A 30 6.37 9.97 10.44
N ALA A 31 7.68 10.13 10.56
CA ALA A 31 8.40 11.34 10.14
C ALA A 31 9.23 11.01 8.91
N ILE A 32 8.81 11.52 7.75
CA ILE A 32 9.47 11.28 6.45
C ILE A 32 10.27 12.53 6.08
N PRO A 33 11.54 12.40 5.65
CA PRO A 33 12.36 13.55 5.24
C PRO A 33 11.66 14.44 4.20
N GLY A 34 11.56 15.75 4.51
CA GLY A 34 10.94 16.74 3.63
C GLY A 34 9.41 16.70 3.58
N LYS A 35 8.76 15.94 4.48
CA LYS A 35 7.29 15.84 4.58
C LYS A 35 6.81 16.20 5.98
N ALA A 36 5.54 16.58 6.09
CA ALA A 36 4.89 16.73 7.38
C ALA A 36 4.81 15.37 8.08
N ALA A 37 5.14 15.31 9.37
CA ALA A 37 4.94 14.11 10.16
C ALA A 37 3.44 13.90 10.42
N GLY A 38 2.99 12.65 10.45
CA GLY A 38 1.57 12.35 10.61
C GLY A 38 1.27 10.86 10.46
N PRO A 39 0.01 10.45 10.64
CA PRO A 39 -0.42 9.08 10.40
C PRO A 39 -0.30 8.76 8.91
N ALA A 40 0.24 7.60 8.58
CA ALA A 40 0.41 7.17 7.19
C ALA A 40 -0.17 5.78 6.94
N GLN A 41 -0.47 5.49 5.67
CA GLN A 41 -0.72 4.13 5.20
C GLN A 41 0.48 3.64 4.40
N ALA A 42 0.87 2.38 4.56
CA ALA A 42 1.94 1.78 3.78
C ALA A 42 1.39 0.77 2.77
N PHE A 43 2.03 0.72 1.61
CA PHE A 43 1.80 -0.29 0.59
C PHE A 43 3.15 -0.84 0.13
N ILE A 44 3.27 -2.16 0.02
CA ILE A 44 4.38 -2.80 -0.68
C ILE A 44 3.83 -3.28 -2.01
N VAL A 45 4.39 -2.76 -3.10
CA VAL A 45 3.91 -3.04 -4.45
C VAL A 45 5.02 -3.73 -5.24
N GLY A 46 4.75 -4.97 -5.63
CA GLY A 46 5.56 -5.70 -6.57
C GLY A 46 5.11 -5.45 -8.00
N LEU A 47 5.99 -5.02 -8.90
CA LEU A 47 5.67 -4.82 -10.31
C LEU A 47 6.58 -5.66 -11.22
N ARG A 48 5.97 -6.25 -12.25
CA ARG A 48 6.68 -6.81 -13.41
C ARG A 48 7.07 -5.66 -14.34
N VAL A 49 8.38 -5.51 -14.55
CA VAL A 49 8.98 -4.53 -15.44
C VAL A 49 9.79 -5.25 -16.52
N ALA A 50 10.20 -4.54 -17.58
CA ALA A 50 10.95 -5.16 -18.68
C ALA A 50 12.21 -5.92 -18.22
N ALA A 51 12.88 -5.42 -17.17
CA ALA A 51 14.12 -6.00 -16.63
C ALA A 51 13.89 -7.10 -15.56
N GLY A 52 12.65 -7.44 -15.21
CA GLY A 52 12.35 -8.43 -14.16
C GLY A 52 11.20 -8.01 -13.24
N LEU A 53 11.37 -8.21 -11.94
CA LEU A 53 10.42 -7.78 -10.91
C LEU A 53 11.04 -6.69 -10.07
N ARG A 54 10.26 -5.71 -9.65
CA ARG A 54 10.73 -4.61 -8.80
C ARG A 54 9.76 -4.38 -7.66
N VAL A 55 10.29 -4.18 -6.46
CA VAL A 55 9.52 -3.88 -5.25
C VAL A 55 9.60 -2.38 -4.96
N PHE A 56 8.45 -1.81 -4.62
CA PHE A 56 8.29 -0.43 -4.19
C PHE A 56 7.62 -0.41 -2.82
N VAL A 57 8.05 0.51 -1.96
CA VAL A 57 7.32 0.87 -0.73
C VAL A 57 6.70 2.24 -0.93
N TYR A 58 5.39 2.33 -0.84
CA TYR A 58 4.63 3.56 -1.00
C TYR A 58 4.01 3.93 0.34
N LEU A 59 4.35 5.12 0.86
CA LEU A 59 3.73 5.69 2.05
C LEU A 59 2.77 6.81 1.64
N TYR A 60 1.50 6.69 2.03
CA TYR A 60 0.48 7.71 1.81
C TYR A 60 0.25 8.53 3.08
N LEU A 61 0.40 9.84 3.00
CA LEU A 61 0.07 10.79 4.08
C LEU A 61 -1.30 11.40 3.79
N GLY A 62 -2.35 10.78 4.34
CA GLY A 62 -3.73 11.11 3.97
C GLY A 62 -4.18 12.51 4.33
N GLU A 63 -3.66 13.08 5.42
CA GLU A 63 -4.04 14.42 5.89
C GLU A 63 -3.54 15.55 4.98
N THR A 64 -2.36 15.35 4.37
CA THR A 64 -1.73 16.31 3.45
C THR A 64 -1.90 15.93 1.99
N ALA A 65 -2.58 14.80 1.72
CA ALA A 65 -2.72 14.21 0.39
C ALA A 65 -1.37 14.10 -0.34
N ASP A 66 -0.34 13.67 0.39
CA ASP A 66 1.04 13.56 -0.10
C ASP A 66 1.54 12.11 -0.01
N CYS A 67 2.71 11.83 -0.56
CA CYS A 67 3.31 10.51 -0.53
C CYS A 67 4.84 10.54 -0.44
N ALA A 68 5.40 9.39 -0.08
CA ALA A 68 6.80 9.06 -0.28
C ALA A 68 6.91 7.67 -0.88
N VAL A 69 7.71 7.56 -1.95
CA VAL A 69 7.96 6.30 -2.62
C VAL A 69 9.42 5.92 -2.41
N TYR A 70 9.63 4.78 -1.79
CA TYR A 70 10.94 4.21 -1.59
C TYR A 70 11.18 3.09 -2.60
N VAL A 71 12.41 3.05 -3.11
CA VAL A 71 12.88 2.02 -4.03
C VAL A 71 14.06 1.27 -3.42
N SER A 72 14.13 -0.03 -3.70
CA SER A 72 15.32 -0.83 -3.35
C SER A 72 16.49 -0.46 -4.26
N ASP A 73 17.68 -0.36 -3.68
CA ASP A 73 18.94 -0.17 -4.43
C ASP A 73 19.24 -1.32 -5.40
N ALA A 74 18.68 -2.51 -5.15
CA ALA A 74 18.80 -3.66 -6.04
C ALA A 74 18.09 -3.47 -7.39
N GLY A 75 17.14 -2.53 -7.45
CA GLY A 75 16.38 -2.24 -8.67
C GLY A 75 15.46 -3.40 -9.08
N ALA A 76 15.52 -3.78 -10.36
CA ALA A 76 14.76 -4.92 -10.86
C ALA A 76 15.56 -6.22 -10.67
N VAL A 77 14.91 -7.25 -10.14
CA VAL A 77 15.50 -8.55 -9.80
C VAL A 77 14.82 -9.69 -10.55
N PRO A 78 15.51 -10.83 -10.77
CA PRO A 78 14.88 -12.04 -11.29
C PRO A 78 13.90 -12.65 -10.27
N ALA A 79 12.97 -13.48 -10.75
CA ALA A 79 11.95 -14.12 -9.91
C ALA A 79 12.53 -14.89 -8.71
N ALA A 80 13.70 -15.50 -8.87
CA ALA A 80 14.36 -16.27 -7.80
C ALA A 80 14.79 -15.42 -6.58
N ARG A 81 14.97 -14.10 -6.74
CA ARG A 81 15.33 -13.18 -5.65
C ARG A 81 14.18 -12.29 -5.19
N TYR A 82 13.02 -12.44 -5.84
CA TYR A 82 11.89 -11.55 -5.60
C TYR A 82 11.35 -11.65 -4.16
N ALA A 83 11.27 -12.87 -3.63
CA ALA A 83 10.81 -13.11 -2.26
C ALA A 83 11.74 -12.46 -1.22
N ASP A 84 13.05 -12.44 -1.48
CA ASP A 84 14.03 -11.81 -0.60
C ASP A 84 13.82 -10.28 -0.58
N GLU A 85 13.66 -9.65 -1.75
CA GLU A 85 13.39 -8.20 -1.84
C GLU A 85 12.05 -7.82 -1.20
N GLU A 86 11.03 -8.67 -1.31
CA GLU A 86 9.74 -8.47 -0.64
C GLU A 86 9.87 -8.59 0.89
N GLY A 87 10.68 -9.54 1.37
CA GLY A 87 11.01 -9.68 2.80
C GLY A 87 11.75 -8.48 3.35
N GLU A 88 12.72 -7.93 2.62
CA GLU A 88 13.41 -6.69 2.98
C GLU A 88 12.47 -5.48 3.02
N ALA A 89 11.51 -5.40 2.10
CA ALA A 89 10.49 -4.35 2.10
C ALA A 89 9.57 -4.45 3.33
N LEU A 90 9.16 -5.67 3.70
CA LEU A 90 8.37 -5.95 4.90
C LEU A 90 9.14 -5.53 6.15
N ALA A 91 10.37 -6.00 6.32
CA ALA A 91 11.21 -5.64 7.46
C ALA A 91 11.42 -4.12 7.58
N PHE A 92 11.59 -3.44 6.43
CA PHE A 92 11.70 -1.99 6.39
C PHE A 92 10.44 -1.29 6.93
N VAL A 93 9.25 -1.61 6.42
CA VAL A 93 8.02 -0.95 6.90
C VAL A 93 7.65 -1.34 8.32
N GLU A 94 7.93 -2.58 8.74
CA GLU A 94 7.74 -3.03 10.12
C GLU A 94 8.65 -2.27 11.09
N SER A 95 9.88 -1.94 10.69
CA SER A 95 10.78 -1.08 11.49
C SER A 95 10.24 0.34 11.71
N LEU A 96 9.34 0.81 10.84
CA LEU A 96 8.61 2.08 10.98
C LEU A 96 7.32 1.94 11.80
N GLY A 97 6.99 0.73 12.25
CA GLY A 97 5.80 0.43 13.06
C GLY A 97 4.56 0.03 12.27
N PHE A 98 4.68 -0.21 10.96
CA PHE A 98 3.56 -0.72 10.17
C PHE A 98 3.34 -2.22 10.44
N MET A 99 2.08 -2.62 10.46
CA MET A 99 1.65 -4.00 10.39
C MET A 99 1.04 -4.20 9.00
N MET A 100 1.54 -5.19 8.26
CA MET A 100 1.14 -5.43 6.86
C MET A 100 0.25 -6.66 6.74
N ASP A 101 -0.70 -6.61 5.81
CA ASP A 101 -1.49 -7.77 5.37
C ASP A 101 -1.33 -7.95 3.86
N ASP A 102 -1.24 -9.20 3.43
CA ASP A 102 -1.18 -9.55 2.01
C ASP A 102 -2.58 -9.42 1.41
N ALA A 103 -2.75 -8.51 0.46
CA ALA A 103 -4.02 -8.32 -0.24
C ALA A 103 -4.39 -9.53 -1.13
N ARG A 104 -3.43 -10.45 -1.34
CA ARG A 104 -3.51 -11.63 -2.20
C ARG A 104 -3.99 -11.26 -3.59
N PHE A 105 -3.48 -10.14 -4.11
CA PHE A 105 -3.98 -9.44 -5.29
C PHE A 105 -4.22 -10.37 -6.48
N ARG A 106 -3.26 -11.27 -6.76
CA ARG A 106 -3.34 -12.22 -7.89
C ARG A 106 -4.46 -13.24 -7.78
N THR A 107 -4.96 -13.49 -6.57
CA THR A 107 -6.06 -14.45 -6.32
C THR A 107 -7.43 -13.77 -6.35
N LEU A 108 -7.47 -12.43 -6.37
CA LEU A 108 -8.73 -11.70 -6.42
C LEU A 108 -9.38 -11.81 -7.80
N PRO A 109 -10.73 -11.76 -7.89
CA PRO A 109 -11.42 -11.60 -9.17
C PRO A 109 -10.94 -10.35 -9.93
N PRO A 110 -10.89 -10.36 -11.27
CA PRO A 110 -10.41 -9.21 -12.05
C PRO A 110 -11.10 -7.88 -11.72
N ALA A 111 -12.42 -7.89 -11.51
CA ALA A 111 -13.15 -6.69 -11.13
C ALA A 111 -12.68 -6.09 -9.79
N GLN A 112 -12.27 -6.92 -8.83
CA GLN A 112 -11.70 -6.45 -7.57
C GLN A 112 -10.27 -5.94 -7.73
N GLN A 113 -9.47 -6.59 -8.59
CA GLN A 113 -8.14 -6.07 -8.96
C GLN A 113 -8.24 -4.68 -9.58
N ASP A 114 -9.17 -4.49 -10.52
CA ASP A 114 -9.41 -3.21 -11.18
C ASP A 114 -9.90 -2.14 -10.19
N GLU A 115 -10.75 -2.51 -9.24
CA GLU A 115 -11.20 -1.60 -8.18
C GLU A 115 -10.04 -1.13 -7.32
N LEU A 116 -9.14 -2.04 -6.89
CA LEU A 116 -7.95 -1.67 -6.14
C LEU A 116 -7.04 -0.74 -6.94
N LEU A 117 -6.80 -1.04 -8.23
CA LEU A 117 -6.01 -0.18 -9.11
C LEU A 117 -6.60 1.23 -9.28
N ARG A 118 -7.94 1.37 -9.20
CA ARG A 118 -8.63 2.67 -9.32
C ARG A 118 -8.72 3.45 -8.02
N THR A 119 -8.62 2.79 -6.87
CA THR A 119 -8.94 3.40 -5.57
C THR A 119 -7.75 3.53 -4.64
N LEU A 120 -6.76 2.64 -4.73
CA LEU A 120 -5.62 2.70 -3.83
C LEU A 120 -4.68 3.86 -4.21
N PRO A 121 -4.25 4.68 -3.23
CA PRO A 121 -3.37 5.82 -3.49
C PRO A 121 -2.11 5.45 -4.26
N ALA A 122 -1.53 4.27 -3.98
CA ALA A 122 -0.30 3.81 -4.59
C ALA A 122 -0.37 3.67 -6.13
N PHE A 123 -1.56 3.46 -6.71
CA PHE A 123 -1.75 3.27 -8.15
C PHE A 123 -2.22 4.52 -8.89
N LEU A 124 -2.54 5.59 -8.15
CA LEU A 124 -2.91 6.88 -8.74
C LEU A 124 -1.65 7.65 -9.12
N LYS A 125 -1.72 8.40 -10.22
CA LYS A 125 -0.60 9.25 -10.68
C LYS A 125 -0.23 10.37 -9.71
N ASP A 126 -1.19 10.79 -8.90
CA ASP A 126 -1.04 11.84 -7.89
C ASP A 126 -1.88 11.47 -6.65
N PRO A 127 -1.30 11.53 -5.43
CA PRO A 127 -1.99 11.19 -4.18
C PRO A 127 -3.21 12.05 -3.90
N SER A 128 -3.29 13.28 -4.42
CA SER A 128 -4.46 14.16 -4.26
C SER A 128 -5.72 13.67 -4.98
N LEU A 129 -5.60 12.68 -5.86
CA LEU A 129 -6.72 12.09 -6.59
C LEU A 129 -7.50 11.07 -5.75
N VAL A 130 -7.03 10.75 -4.53
CA VAL A 130 -7.75 9.88 -3.61
C VAL A 130 -9.05 10.56 -3.20
N ALA A 131 -10.19 9.93 -3.52
CA ALA A 131 -11.49 10.49 -3.20
C ALA A 131 -11.67 10.67 -1.68
N PRO A 132 -12.21 11.81 -1.20
CA PRO A 132 -12.46 12.04 0.22
C PRO A 132 -13.35 10.94 0.81
N GLY A 133 -12.92 10.36 1.94
CA GLY A 133 -13.68 9.30 2.62
C GLY A 133 -13.58 7.90 2.01
N LYS A 134 -12.80 7.71 0.93
CA LYS A 134 -12.49 6.41 0.31
C LYS A 134 -11.05 5.95 0.53
N ALA A 135 -10.34 6.48 1.53
CA ALA A 135 -9.10 5.83 1.96
C ALA A 135 -9.44 4.35 2.28
N PRO A 136 -8.73 3.39 1.69
CA PRO A 136 -9.05 1.98 1.83
C PRO A 136 -8.95 1.64 3.31
N ARG A 137 -10.11 1.33 3.91
CA ARG A 137 -10.17 0.86 5.30
C ARG A 137 -9.56 -0.53 5.33
N SER A 138 -8.80 -0.83 6.36
CA SER A 138 -8.24 -2.17 6.46
C SER A 138 -9.38 -3.19 6.59
N ARG A 139 -9.16 -4.43 6.12
CA ARG A 139 -10.14 -5.52 6.31
C ARG A 139 -10.48 -5.76 7.79
N ALA A 140 -9.56 -5.41 8.69
CA ALA A 140 -9.78 -5.42 10.13
C ALA A 140 -10.74 -4.32 10.59
N GLU A 141 -10.64 -3.11 10.04
CA GLU A 141 -11.57 -2.00 10.30
C GLU A 141 -12.97 -2.26 9.74
N GLU A 142 -13.09 -2.87 8.55
CA GLU A 142 -14.38 -3.28 8.00
C GLU A 142 -15.09 -4.30 8.90
N LYS A 143 -14.38 -5.33 9.36
CA LYS A 143 -14.93 -6.33 10.29
C LYS A 143 -15.36 -5.70 11.62
N ARG A 144 -14.57 -4.78 12.17
CA ARG A 144 -14.92 -4.06 13.41
C ARG A 144 -16.14 -3.16 13.22
N SER A 145 -16.24 -2.46 12.09
CA SER A 145 -17.40 -1.61 11.76
C SER A 145 -18.68 -2.45 11.63
N ALA A 146 -18.62 -3.59 10.95
CA ALA A 146 -19.77 -4.48 10.79
C ALA A 146 -20.25 -5.06 12.13
N ALA A 147 -19.33 -5.50 12.99
CA ALA A 147 -19.66 -5.99 14.33
C ALA A 147 -20.27 -4.89 15.22
N ALA A 148 -19.74 -3.67 15.15
CA ALA A 148 -20.27 -2.52 15.91
C ALA A 148 -21.68 -2.11 15.45
N GLN A 149 -21.98 -2.19 14.15
CA GLN A 149 -23.31 -1.91 13.61
C GLN A 149 -24.35 -2.97 14.02
N LEU A 150 -23.97 -4.25 14.00
CA LEU A 150 -24.82 -5.34 14.49
C LEU A 150 -25.10 -5.22 15.99
N GLY A 151 -24.10 -4.86 16.80
CA GLY A 151 -24.28 -4.63 18.23
C GLY A 151 -25.29 -3.51 18.54
N ARG A 152 -25.31 -2.43 17.75
CA ARG A 152 -26.32 -1.35 17.90
C ARG A 152 -27.73 -1.79 17.53
N LEU A 153 -27.88 -2.61 16.48
CA LEU A 153 -29.19 -3.14 16.06
C LEU A 153 -29.80 -4.09 17.10
N LEU A 154 -28.97 -4.88 17.78
CA LEU A 154 -29.43 -5.81 18.82
C LEU A 154 -29.73 -5.10 20.14
N ALA A 155 -29.08 -3.97 20.42
CA ALA A 155 -29.33 -3.16 21.62
C ALA A 155 -30.55 -2.21 21.49
N SER A 156 -31.20 -2.16 20.31
CA SER A 156 -32.41 -1.36 20.06
C SER A 156 -33.72 -2.14 20.19
N PHE A 157 -33.66 -3.37 20.71
CA PHE A 157 -34.81 -4.20 21.09
C PHE A 157 -34.78 -4.47 22.60
#